data_AF-A0A3L6L3E7-F1
#
_entry.id   AF-A0A3L6L3E7-F1
#
_cell.length_a   1.000
_cell.length_b   1.000
_cell.length_c   1.000
_cell.angle_alpha   90.00
_cell.angle_beta   90.00
_cell.angle_gamma   90.00
#
_symmetry.space_group_name_H-M   'P 1'
#
loop_
_entity.id
_entity.type
_entity.pdbx_description
1 polymer ?
#
loop_
_entity_poly.entity_id
_entity_poly.type
_entity_poly.pdbx_seq_one_letter_code
_entity_poly.pdbx_strand_id
1 'polypeptide(L)'
;MAQGGVVEIPPDFVPLEHVQRGMKNADCRTPVILFGEDGDPYLSLCKIARETDSAVWYFDFATTQDVEHTLGYIEIGSNNGDWVLIMNCGGVGQQAFRDIALMVFCLKPEPKKYPRREFFRLIFCVEKAFDIDQNVDIPFPPLILKNSIAVRRADGSGK
;
A
#
# COMPACT_ATOMS: atom_id res chain seq x y z
N MET A 1 -4.50 11.42 -11.85
CA MET A 1 -3.85 10.69 -12.98
C MET A 1 -3.06 9.52 -12.38
N ALA A 2 -3.27 8.29 -12.86
CA ALA A 2 -2.44 7.15 -12.42
C ALA A 2 -1.06 7.29 -13.10
N GLN A 3 -0.01 7.56 -12.32
CA GLN A 3 1.36 7.49 -12.82
C GLN A 3 1.82 6.04 -12.77
N GLY A 4 1.33 5.24 -13.73
CA GLY A 4 1.96 3.98 -14.09
C GLY A 4 3.00 4.26 -15.14
N GLY A 5 4.25 4.37 -14.73
CA GLY A 5 5.36 4.65 -15.62
C GLY A 5 6.59 3.94 -15.12
N VAL A 6 7.44 3.48 -16.04
CA VAL A 6 8.77 2.97 -15.71
C VAL A 6 9.51 4.09 -14.99
N VAL A 7 9.54 4.04 -13.66
CA VAL A 7 10.31 4.99 -12.85
C VAL A 7 11.77 4.65 -13.05
N GLU A 8 12.57 5.63 -13.46
CA GLU A 8 14.02 5.46 -13.50
C GLU A 8 14.54 5.43 -12.07
N ILE A 9 14.91 4.23 -11.61
CA ILE A 9 15.49 4.02 -10.28
C ILE A 9 17.00 4.12 -10.43
N PRO A 10 17.68 5.00 -9.66
CA PRO A 10 19.13 5.07 -9.67
C PRO A 10 19.75 3.69 -9.35
N PRO A 11 20.80 3.26 -10.07
CA PRO A 11 21.39 1.93 -9.86
C PRO A 11 21.87 1.68 -8.42
N ASP A 12 22.32 2.74 -7.75
CA ASP A 12 22.84 2.76 -6.38
C ASP A 12 21.77 3.05 -5.31
N PHE A 13 20.50 3.26 -5.70
CA PHE A 13 19.42 3.53 -4.76
C PHE A 13 19.21 2.34 -3.81
N VAL A 14 19.24 2.58 -2.50
CA VAL A 14 18.97 1.54 -1.49
C VAL A 14 17.55 1.76 -0.94
N PRO A 15 16.64 0.77 -1.04
CA PRO A 15 15.30 0.89 -0.48
C PRO A 15 15.33 1.11 1.03
N LEU A 16 14.33 1.82 1.54
CA LEU A 16 14.13 2.00 2.98
C LEU A 16 13.92 0.64 3.66
N GLU A 17 14.73 0.34 4.68
CA GLU A 17 14.73 -0.97 5.36
C GLU A 17 13.35 -1.35 5.91
N HIS A 18 12.66 -0.40 6.53
CA HIS A 18 11.32 -0.65 7.07
C HIS A 18 10.33 -0.99 5.96
N VAL A 19 10.40 -0.33 4.80
CA VAL A 19 9.55 -0.65 3.63
C VAL A 19 9.83 -2.08 3.15
N GLN A 20 11.10 -2.48 3.03
CA GLN A 20 11.47 -3.85 2.66
C GLN A 20 10.90 -4.88 3.64
N ARG A 21 11.05 -4.63 4.94
CA ARG A 21 10.50 -5.49 6.00
C ARG A 21 8.98 -5.59 5.90
N GLY A 22 8.30 -4.47 5.66
CA GLY A 22 6.86 -4.43 5.45
C GLY A 22 6.42 -5.31 4.28
N MET A 23 7.05 -5.13 3.12
CA MET A 23 6.69 -5.89 1.91
C MET A 23 6.96 -7.39 2.04
N LYS A 24 8.02 -7.78 2.76
CA LYS A 24 8.36 -9.18 3.04
C LYS A 24 7.34 -9.89 3.94
N ASN A 25 6.74 -9.15 4.88
CA ASN A 25 5.80 -9.70 5.85
C ASN A 25 4.33 -9.59 5.42
N ALA A 26 4.02 -8.79 4.41
CA ALA A 26 2.67 -8.64 3.87
C ALA A 26 2.34 -9.74 2.85
N ASP A 27 1.08 -10.15 2.83
CA ASP A 27 0.48 -10.96 1.77
C ASP A 27 -0.52 -10.13 0.94
N CYS A 28 -1.17 -10.75 -0.05
CA CYS A 28 -2.11 -10.06 -0.94
C CYS A 28 -3.41 -9.59 -0.28
N ARG A 29 -3.71 -10.02 0.94
CA ARG A 29 -4.89 -9.64 1.73
C ARG A 29 -4.55 -8.78 2.93
N THR A 30 -3.27 -8.60 3.24
CA THR A 30 -2.77 -7.75 4.32
C THR A 30 -2.27 -6.43 3.75
N PRO A 31 -3.07 -5.34 3.82
CA PRO A 31 -2.56 -4.04 3.43
C PRO A 31 -1.39 -3.61 4.32
N VAL A 32 -0.55 -2.73 3.78
CA VAL A 32 0.57 -2.16 4.52
C VAL A 32 0.33 -0.68 4.74
N ILE A 33 0.48 -0.23 5.98
CA ILE A 33 0.40 1.18 6.34
C ILE A 33 1.83 1.69 6.57
N LEU A 34 2.23 2.66 5.76
CA LEU A 34 3.48 3.40 5.85
C LEU A 34 3.21 4.84 6.29
N PHE A 35 4.26 5.48 6.77
CA PHE A 35 4.19 6.83 7.34
C PHE A 35 5.19 7.73 6.62
N GLY A 36 4.73 8.81 6.01
CA GLY A 36 5.57 9.75 5.25
C GLY A 36 6.64 10.41 6.11
N GLU A 37 6.38 10.60 7.41
CA GLU A 37 7.39 11.05 8.38
C GLU A 37 8.62 10.12 8.51
N ASP A 38 8.49 8.84 8.14
CA ASP A 38 9.57 7.85 8.15
C ASP A 38 10.36 7.81 6.82
N GLY A 39 9.92 8.58 5.82
CA GLY A 39 10.53 8.71 4.48
C GLY A 39 9.53 8.43 3.35
N ASP A 40 9.79 8.99 2.16
CA ASP A 40 8.98 8.71 0.96
C ASP A 40 9.18 7.24 0.51
N PRO A 41 8.13 6.40 0.54
CA PRO A 41 8.27 4.99 0.20
C PRO A 41 8.28 4.71 -1.30
N TYR A 42 7.92 5.66 -2.17
CA TYR A 42 7.59 5.37 -3.57
C TYR A 42 8.74 4.70 -4.33
N LEU A 43 9.94 5.29 -4.33
CA LEU A 43 11.10 4.70 -5.02
C LEU A 43 11.51 3.34 -4.43
N SER A 44 11.35 3.17 -3.11
CA SER A 44 11.58 1.88 -2.44
C SER A 44 10.62 0.82 -2.95
N LEU A 45 9.33 1.14 -3.01
CA LEU A 45 8.29 0.24 -3.50
C LEU A 45 8.53 -0.11 -4.98
N CYS A 46 8.85 0.87 -5.83
CA CYS A 46 9.16 0.62 -7.23
C CYS A 46 10.36 -0.32 -7.41
N LYS A 47 11.41 -0.16 -6.58
CA LYS A 47 12.59 -1.02 -6.64
C LYS A 47 12.23 -2.46 -6.25
N ILE A 48 11.54 -2.63 -5.12
CA ILE A 48 11.18 -3.96 -4.61
C ILE A 48 10.18 -4.65 -5.53
N ALA A 49 9.16 -3.94 -6.02
CA ALA A 49 8.17 -4.49 -6.94
C ALA A 49 8.83 -5.00 -8.23
N ARG A 50 9.82 -4.27 -8.76
CA ARG A 50 10.58 -4.68 -9.95
C ARG A 50 11.37 -5.97 -9.74
N GLU A 51 11.89 -6.21 -8.54
CA GLU A 51 12.57 -7.46 -8.18
C GLU A 51 11.61 -8.67 -8.20
N THR A 52 10.29 -8.43 -8.08
CA THR A 52 9.24 -9.45 -8.19
C THR A 52 8.46 -9.38 -9.52
N ASP A 53 9.00 -8.69 -10.53
CA ASP A 53 8.38 -8.46 -11.84
C ASP A 53 7.01 -7.75 -11.78
N SER A 54 6.76 -6.97 -10.73
CA SER A 54 5.52 -6.22 -10.49
C SER A 54 5.70 -4.73 -10.76
N ALA A 55 4.61 -4.03 -11.07
CA ALA A 55 4.56 -2.57 -11.14
C ALA A 55 3.95 -1.95 -9.87
N VAL A 56 4.13 -0.63 -9.68
CA VAL A 56 3.48 0.14 -8.62
C VAL A 56 2.57 1.20 -9.25
N TRP A 57 1.27 1.12 -8.97
CA TRP A 57 0.29 2.11 -9.35
C TRP A 57 0.14 3.15 -8.25
N TYR A 58 0.50 4.40 -8.56
CA TYR A 58 0.48 5.51 -7.61
C TYR A 58 -0.82 6.30 -7.69
N PHE A 59 -1.47 6.46 -6.55
CA PHE A 59 -2.64 7.31 -6.35
C PHE A 59 -2.38 8.29 -5.21
N ASP A 60 -2.72 9.56 -5.46
CA ASP A 60 -2.58 10.62 -4.48
C ASP A 60 -3.92 11.29 -4.26
N PHE A 61 -4.49 11.04 -3.09
CA PHE A 61 -5.81 11.55 -2.71
C PHE A 61 -5.82 13.02 -2.28
N ALA A 62 -4.67 13.67 -2.13
CA ALA A 62 -4.61 15.13 -2.05
C ALA A 62 -4.85 15.79 -3.42
N THR A 63 -4.48 15.12 -4.52
CA THR A 63 -4.58 15.67 -5.87
C THR A 63 -5.80 15.18 -6.66
N THR A 64 -6.23 13.93 -6.45
CA THR A 64 -7.35 13.32 -7.18
C THR A 64 -8.06 12.32 -6.29
N GLN A 65 -9.30 12.62 -5.89
CA GLN A 65 -10.14 11.75 -5.05
C GLN A 65 -11.02 10.81 -5.88
N ASP A 66 -10.47 10.22 -6.94
CA ASP A 66 -11.20 9.28 -7.80
C ASP A 66 -11.12 7.86 -7.23
N VAL A 67 -12.08 7.57 -6.36
CA VAL A 67 -12.18 6.28 -5.65
C VAL A 67 -12.51 5.14 -6.61
N GLU A 68 -13.40 5.36 -7.58
CA GLU A 68 -13.80 4.34 -8.56
C GLU A 68 -12.61 3.92 -9.43
N HIS A 69 -11.83 4.88 -9.89
CA HIS A 69 -10.60 4.61 -10.63
C HIS A 69 -9.57 3.86 -9.78
N THR A 70 -9.41 4.24 -8.50
CA THR A 70 -8.52 3.53 -7.57
C THR A 70 -8.96 2.08 -7.35
N LEU A 71 -10.26 1.84 -7.14
CA LEU A 71 -10.84 0.50 -7.01
C LEU A 71 -10.61 -0.34 -8.28
N GLY A 72 -10.76 0.25 -9.47
CA GLY A 72 -10.45 -0.42 -10.73
C GLY A 72 -9.00 -0.88 -10.83
N TYR A 73 -8.03 -0.07 -10.36
CA TYR A 73 -6.63 -0.46 -10.34
C TYR A 73 -6.28 -1.45 -9.23
N ILE A 74 -6.99 -1.44 -8.11
CA ILE A 74 -6.89 -2.51 -7.11
C ILE A 74 -7.36 -3.83 -7.71
N GLU A 75 -8.48 -3.84 -8.45
CA GLU A 75 -8.95 -5.03 -9.14
C GLU A 75 -7.92 -5.53 -10.17
N ILE A 76 -7.42 -4.65 -11.04
CA ILE A 76 -6.38 -4.97 -12.03
C ILE A 76 -5.13 -5.51 -11.34
N GLY A 77 -4.64 -4.81 -10.33
CA GLY A 77 -3.45 -5.21 -9.57
C GLY A 77 -3.64 -6.56 -8.89
N SER A 78 -4.81 -6.82 -8.29
CA SER A 78 -5.12 -8.09 -7.64
C SER A 78 -5.18 -9.28 -8.61
N ASN A 79 -5.41 -9.01 -9.89
CA ASN A 79 -5.45 -10.02 -10.94
C ASN A 79 -4.06 -10.26 -11.55
N ASN A 80 -3.23 -9.23 -11.66
CA ASN A 80 -1.93 -9.28 -12.33
C ASN A 80 -0.74 -9.40 -11.37
N GLY A 81 -0.94 -9.19 -10.07
CA GLY A 81 0.13 -9.18 -9.07
C GLY A 81 0.87 -7.84 -8.94
N ASP A 82 0.30 -6.76 -9.46
CA ASP A 82 0.88 -5.41 -9.33
C ASP A 82 0.52 -4.78 -7.99
N TRP A 83 1.24 -3.74 -7.60
CA TRP A 83 1.06 -3.08 -6.31
C TRP A 83 0.29 -1.79 -6.49
N VAL A 84 -0.46 -1.40 -5.47
CA VAL A 84 -1.19 -0.13 -5.43
C VAL A 84 -0.73 0.66 -4.22
N LEU A 85 -0.20 1.86 -4.45
CA LEU A 85 0.18 2.82 -3.43
C LEU A 85 -0.83 3.96 -3.41
N ILE A 86 -1.42 4.21 -2.25
CA ILE A 86 -2.35 5.31 -2.01
C ILE A 86 -1.70 6.26 -1.01
N MET A 87 -1.40 7.48 -1.44
CA MET A 87 -0.87 8.57 -0.62
C MET A 87 -1.98 9.47 -0.09
N ASN A 88 -1.67 10.23 0.95
CA ASN A 88 -2.52 11.29 1.50
C ASN A 88 -3.92 10.79 1.91
N CYS A 89 -3.93 9.63 2.58
CA CYS A 89 -5.16 8.96 3.03
C CYS A 89 -5.96 9.76 4.08
N GLY A 90 -5.37 10.79 4.71
CA GLY A 90 -6.01 11.56 5.79
C GLY A 90 -7.25 12.36 5.38
N GLY A 91 -7.36 12.74 4.10
CA GLY A 91 -8.46 13.55 3.59
C GLY A 91 -9.64 12.77 3.00
N VAL A 92 -9.63 11.44 3.09
CA VAL A 92 -10.57 10.59 2.34
C VAL A 92 -11.69 10.06 3.22
N GLY A 93 -12.91 10.10 2.69
CA GLY A 93 -14.10 9.63 3.37
C GLY A 93 -14.02 8.15 3.73
N GLN A 94 -14.52 7.80 4.92
CA GLN A 94 -14.54 6.43 5.45
C GLN A 94 -15.20 5.42 4.50
N GLN A 95 -16.16 5.85 3.67
CA GLN A 95 -16.84 4.95 2.73
C GLN A 95 -15.88 4.39 1.67
N ALA A 96 -15.00 5.22 1.11
CA ALA A 96 -14.03 4.78 0.11
C ALA A 96 -13.11 3.68 0.65
N PHE A 97 -12.63 3.86 1.88
CA PHE A 97 -11.79 2.86 2.54
C PHE A 97 -12.55 1.59 2.90
N ARG A 98 -13.86 1.65 3.18
CA ARG A 98 -14.68 0.45 3.39
C ARG A 98 -14.78 -0.39 2.11
N ASP A 99 -14.96 0.25 0.97
CA ASP A 99 -15.07 -0.44 -0.32
C ASP A 99 -13.74 -1.10 -0.70
N ILE A 100 -12.63 -0.39 -0.49
CA ILE A 100 -11.26 -0.93 -0.64
C ILE A 100 -11.04 -2.12 0.31
N ALA A 101 -11.38 -1.96 1.59
CA ALA A 101 -11.19 -2.99 2.61
C ALA A 101 -11.94 -4.28 2.26
N LEU A 102 -13.20 -4.14 1.81
CA LEU A 102 -14.03 -5.27 1.42
C LEU A 102 -13.43 -6.02 0.23
N MET A 103 -12.98 -5.29 -0.79
CA MET A 103 -12.36 -5.88 -1.98
C MET A 103 -11.14 -6.74 -1.61
N VAL A 104 -10.21 -6.19 -0.81
CA VAL A 104 -8.98 -6.88 -0.40
C VAL A 104 -9.27 -8.07 0.51
N PHE A 105 -10.14 -7.88 1.50
CA PHE A 105 -10.51 -8.94 2.45
C PHE A 105 -11.16 -10.14 1.75
N CYS A 106 -11.97 -9.87 0.71
CA CYS A 106 -12.66 -10.91 -0.05
C CYS A 106 -11.81 -11.57 -1.14
N LEU A 107 -10.56 -11.16 -1.35
CA LEU A 107 -9.67 -11.81 -2.31
C LEU A 107 -9.50 -13.29 -1.95
N LYS A 108 -9.72 -14.16 -2.95
CA LYS A 108 -9.51 -15.61 -2.82
C LYS A 108 -8.30 -16.03 -3.65
N PRO A 109 -7.54 -17.04 -3.22
CA PRO A 109 -6.53 -17.65 -4.07
C PRO A 109 -7.18 -18.26 -5.31
N GLU A 110 -6.79 -17.79 -6.50
CA GLU A 110 -7.28 -18.30 -7.79
C GLU A 110 -6.08 -18.52 -8.75
N PRO A 111 -5.11 -19.37 -8.39
CA PRO A 111 -3.83 -19.47 -9.10
C PRO A 111 -3.96 -19.89 -10.57
N LYS A 112 -5.05 -20.57 -10.94
CA LYS A 112 -5.31 -20.95 -12.34
C LYS A 112 -5.69 -19.77 -13.23
N LYS A 113 -6.41 -18.79 -12.66
CA LYS A 113 -6.95 -17.65 -13.40
C LYS A 113 -6.04 -16.43 -13.24
N TYR A 114 -5.48 -16.26 -12.04
CA TYR A 114 -4.65 -15.14 -11.63
C TYR A 114 -3.39 -15.67 -10.94
N PRO A 115 -2.43 -16.21 -11.71
CA PRO A 115 -1.26 -16.91 -11.16
C PRO A 115 -0.36 -16.01 -10.32
N ARG A 116 -0.41 -14.70 -10.52
CA ARG A 116 0.44 -13.71 -9.84
C ARG A 116 -0.25 -12.97 -8.70
N ARG A 117 -1.51 -13.30 -8.38
CA ARG A 117 -2.29 -12.61 -7.33
C ARG A 117 -1.59 -12.58 -5.97
N GLU A 118 -0.80 -13.58 -5.64
CA GLU A 118 -0.03 -13.65 -4.39
C GLU A 118 1.04 -12.54 -4.24
N PHE A 119 1.49 -11.96 -5.36
CA PHE A 119 2.43 -10.83 -5.38
C PHE A 119 1.76 -9.48 -5.20
N PHE A 120 0.43 -9.40 -5.35
CA PHE A 120 -0.32 -8.15 -5.15
C PHE A 120 -0.02 -7.57 -3.76
N ARG A 121 0.18 -6.26 -3.68
CA ARG A 121 0.30 -5.53 -2.43
C ARG A 121 -0.56 -4.27 -2.49
N LEU A 122 -1.31 -4.02 -1.43
CA LEU A 122 -1.98 -2.75 -1.22
C LEU A 122 -1.24 -1.97 -0.13
N ILE A 123 -0.83 -0.76 -0.45
CA ILE A 123 -0.06 0.10 0.44
C ILE A 123 -0.82 1.42 0.64
N PHE A 124 -1.03 1.77 1.89
CA PHE A 124 -1.48 3.09 2.30
C PHE A 124 -0.31 3.86 2.88
N CYS A 125 -0.18 5.13 2.52
CA CYS A 125 0.79 6.03 3.12
C CYS A 125 0.06 7.25 3.70
N VAL A 126 0.18 7.42 5.00
CA VAL A 126 -0.31 8.58 5.74
C VAL A 126 0.84 9.52 6.07
N GLU A 127 0.59 10.81 6.22
CA GLU A 127 1.67 11.77 6.50
C GLU A 127 2.31 11.55 7.88
N LYS A 128 1.47 11.37 8.90
CA LYS A 128 1.89 11.27 10.31
C LYS A 128 1.58 9.91 10.90
N ALA A 129 2.41 9.48 11.83
CA ALA A 129 2.12 8.28 12.58
C ALA A 129 0.94 8.43 13.54
N PHE A 130 0.22 7.32 13.67
CA PHE A 130 -0.84 7.15 14.63
C PHE A 130 -0.72 5.77 15.26
N ASP A 131 -1.26 5.64 16.46
CA ASP A 131 -1.35 4.37 17.16
C ASP A 131 -2.61 3.64 16.67
N ILE A 132 -2.45 2.42 16.14
CA ILE A 132 -3.56 1.59 15.65
C ILE A 132 -4.54 1.26 16.77
N ASP A 133 -4.08 1.20 18.02
CA ASP A 133 -4.90 0.87 19.18
C ASP A 133 -5.68 2.08 19.74
N GLN A 134 -5.37 3.30 19.29
CA GLN A 134 -6.04 4.53 19.74
C GLN A 134 -7.17 4.92 18.78
N ASN A 135 -8.43 4.69 19.17
CA ASN A 135 -9.62 4.93 18.32
C ASN A 135 -9.92 6.41 17.96
N VAL A 136 -9.03 7.37 18.24
CA VAL A 136 -9.28 8.80 18.03
C VAL A 136 -8.52 9.27 16.79
N ASP A 137 -9.23 9.90 15.86
CA ASP A 137 -8.69 10.55 14.65
C ASP A 137 -7.89 9.65 13.68
N ILE A 138 -8.12 8.33 13.69
CA ILE A 138 -7.50 7.42 12.71
C ILE A 138 -8.17 7.56 11.33
N PRO A 139 -7.40 7.73 10.24
CA PRO A 139 -7.96 7.89 8.89
C PRO A 139 -8.60 6.63 8.28
N PHE A 140 -8.48 5.47 8.91
CA PHE A 140 -8.94 4.19 8.36
C PHE A 140 -10.08 3.54 9.16
N PRO A 141 -10.97 2.78 8.49
CA PRO A 141 -11.98 1.98 9.17
C PRO A 141 -11.33 0.80 9.92
N PRO A 142 -12.00 0.26 10.98
CA PRO A 142 -11.46 -0.82 11.80
C PRO A 142 -11.04 -2.08 11.04
N LEU A 143 -11.70 -2.38 9.91
CA LEU A 143 -11.35 -3.55 9.09
C LEU A 143 -9.95 -3.44 8.47
N ILE A 144 -9.57 -2.24 7.98
CA ILE A 144 -8.22 -2.00 7.47
C ILE A 144 -7.24 -2.11 8.63
N LEU A 145 -7.49 -1.42 9.74
CA LEU A 145 -6.59 -1.40 10.89
C LEU A 145 -6.26 -2.79 11.42
N LYS A 146 -7.28 -3.65 11.57
CA LYS A 146 -7.10 -5.01 12.11
C LYS A 146 -6.47 -5.99 11.14
N ASN A 147 -6.55 -5.71 9.84
CA ASN A 147 -6.07 -6.61 8.79
C ASN A 147 -4.78 -6.09 8.11
N SER A 148 -4.23 -4.98 8.59
CA SER A 148 -3.02 -4.37 8.03
C SER A 148 -1.82 -4.52 8.94
N ILE A 149 -0.64 -4.36 8.38
CA ILE A 149 0.59 -4.14 9.14
C ILE A 149 0.96 -2.65 9.07
N ALA A 150 1.10 -1.98 10.21
CA ALA A 150 1.77 -0.68 10.26
C ALA A 150 3.26 -0.89 10.40
N VAL A 151 4.02 -0.18 9.56
CA VAL A 151 5.45 -0.40 9.44
C VAL A 151 6.17 0.91 9.68
N ARG A 152 6.85 0.99 10.83
CA ARG A 152 7.65 2.14 11.25
C ARG A 152 9.11 1.99 10.87
N ARG A 153 9.80 3.10 10.63
CA ARG A 153 11.26 3.11 10.72
C ARG A 153 11.66 2.60 12.11
N ALA A 154 12.59 1.65 12.17
CA ALA A 154 13.19 1.31 13.44
C ALA A 154 14.01 2.51 13.90
N ASP A 155 13.48 3.29 14.82
CA ASP A 155 14.32 4.09 15.67
C ASP A 155 15.11 3.10 16.53
N GLY A 156 16.43 3.28 16.64
CA GLY A 156 17.25 2.45 17.54
C GLY A 156 16.80 2.53 19.01
N SER A 157 15.77 3.32 19.33
CA SER A 157 15.01 3.33 20.57
C SER A 157 13.88 2.29 20.54
N GLY A 158 14.25 1.01 20.47
CA GLY A 158 13.39 -0.01 21.06
C GLY A 158 13.17 0.34 22.53
N LYS A 159 11.92 0.62 22.91
CA LYS A 159 11.46 0.46 24.28
C LYS A 159 10.64 -0.80 24.38
#